data_AF-A0A519W5J3-F1
#
_entry.id   AF-A0A519W5J3-F1
#
_cell.length_a   1.000
_cell.length_b   1.000
_cell.length_c   1.000
_cell.angle_alpha   90.00
_cell.angle_beta   90.00
_cell.angle_gamma   90.00
#
_symmetry.space_group_name_H-M   'P 1'
#
loop_
_entity.id
_entity.type
_entity.pdbx_description
1 polymer ?
#
loop_
_entity_poly.entity_id
_entity_poly.type
_entity_poly.pdbx_seq_one_letter_code
_entity_poly.pdbx_strand_id
1 'polypeptide(L)'
;LVKPENKAALTGILTYHVVAGKFNAKDIAKMIKDGNGTAEIKTVAGGRLWVMMEGKKVVLKDEAGNKAYVTIADVDQSNGVIHVIDHVLMPKM
;
A
#
# COMPACT_ATOMS: atom_id res chain seq x y z
N LEU A 1 -17.36 6.55 -13.13
CA LEU A 1 -16.48 6.69 -11.95
C LEU A 1 -16.70 8.01 -11.18
N VAL A 2 -17.21 9.08 -11.79
CA VAL A 2 -17.39 10.41 -11.15
C VAL A 2 -18.86 10.78 -10.88
N LYS A 3 -19.71 9.79 -10.61
CA LYS A 3 -21.09 10.08 -10.16
C LYS A 3 -21.04 10.50 -8.69
N PRO A 4 -21.84 11.47 -8.23
CA PRO A 4 -21.85 11.93 -6.84
C PRO A 4 -22.10 10.79 -5.84
N GLU A 5 -22.87 9.78 -6.25
CA GLU A 5 -23.18 8.57 -5.49
C GLU A 5 -21.93 7.72 -5.16
N ASN A 6 -20.89 7.79 -5.99
CA ASN A 6 -19.67 6.99 -5.84
C ASN A 6 -18.58 7.69 -5.02
N LYS A 7 -18.83 8.90 -4.51
CA LYS A 7 -17.84 9.66 -3.74
C LYS A 7 -17.41 8.91 -2.47
N ALA A 8 -18.35 8.28 -1.77
CA ALA A 8 -18.04 7.51 -0.56
C ALA A 8 -17.12 6.32 -0.87
N ALA A 9 -17.41 5.59 -1.96
CA ALA A 9 -16.56 4.49 -2.42
C ALA A 9 -15.16 4.98 -2.84
N LEU A 10 -15.08 6.11 -3.56
CA LEU A 10 -13.81 6.70 -3.97
C LEU A 10 -12.97 7.13 -2.76
N THR A 11 -13.60 7.76 -1.77
CA THR A 11 -12.91 8.13 -0.51
C THR A 11 -12.34 6.89 0.17
N GLY A 12 -13.11 5.79 0.26
CA GLY A 12 -12.63 4.53 0.84
C GLY A 12 -11.43 3.94 0.10
N ILE A 13 -11.44 3.98 -1.23
CA ILE A 13 -10.30 3.50 -2.04
C ILE A 13 -9.07 4.38 -1.83
N LEU A 14 -9.23 5.71 -1.83
CA LEU A 14 -8.11 6.63 -1.64
C LEU A 14 -7.49 6.52 -0.25
N THR A 15 -8.32 6.39 0.80
CA THR A 15 -7.82 6.18 2.16
C THR A 15 -7.20 4.80 2.35
N TYR A 16 -7.57 3.80 1.53
CA TYR A 16 -6.92 2.49 1.56
C TYR A 16 -5.48 2.52 1.03
N HIS A 17 -5.13 3.48 0.18
CA HIS A 17 -3.75 3.66 -0.29
C HIS A 17 -2.87 4.44 0.69
N VAL A 18 -3.42 4.88 1.82
CA VAL A 18 -2.71 5.69 2.80
C VAL A 18 -2.44 4.85 4.05
N VAL A 19 -1.19 4.89 4.49
CA VAL A 19 -0.73 4.22 5.70
C VAL A 19 -0.24 5.30 6.66
N ALA A 20 -0.61 5.19 7.94
CA ALA A 20 -0.14 6.11 8.96
C ALA A 20 1.32 5.80 9.33
N GLY A 21 2.22 6.73 9.07
CA GLY A 21 3.65 6.62 9.38
C GLY A 21 4.54 6.99 8.20
N LYS A 22 5.85 7.05 8.45
CA LYS A 22 6.86 7.17 7.38
C LYS A 22 7.55 5.83 7.22
N PHE A 23 7.36 5.21 6.06
CA PHE A 23 7.95 3.91 5.73
C PHE A 23 8.74 4.07 4.44
N ASN A 24 10.07 4.06 4.54
CA ASN A 24 10.92 3.96 3.37
C ASN A 24 11.05 2.50 2.93
N ALA A 25 11.55 2.26 1.72
CA ALA A 25 11.77 0.92 1.18
C ALA A 25 12.70 0.09 2.09
N LYS A 26 13.66 0.74 2.77
CA LYS A 26 14.53 0.08 3.77
C LYS A 26 13.76 -0.40 4.99
N ASP A 27 12.86 0.44 5.52
CA ASP A 27 12.03 0.08 6.68
C ASP A 27 11.05 -1.03 6.31
N ILE A 28 10.42 -0.92 5.13
CA ILE A 28 9.54 -1.93 4.57
C ILE A 28 10.30 -3.25 4.39
N ALA A 29 11.48 -3.24 3.78
CA ALA A 29 12.29 -4.43 3.60
C ALA A 29 12.72 -5.07 4.93
N LYS A 30 12.97 -4.24 5.96
CA LYS A 30 13.27 -4.73 7.31
C LYS A 30 12.05 -5.38 7.95
N MET A 31 10.89 -4.74 7.89
CA MET A 31 9.63 -5.30 8.38
C MET A 31 9.29 -6.63 7.71
N ILE A 32 9.54 -6.75 6.40
CA ILE A 32 9.30 -8.00 5.66
C ILE A 32 10.24 -9.10 6.12
N LYS A 33 11.52 -8.77 6.38
CA LYS A 33 12.49 -9.73 6.93
C LYS A 33 12.12 -10.17 8.34
N ASP A 34 11.74 -9.22 9.20
CA ASP A 34 11.31 -9.50 10.57
C ASP A 34 9.99 -10.31 10.59
N GLY A 35 9.11 -10.06 9.62
CA GLY A 35 7.85 -10.78 9.39
C GLY A 35 7.99 -12.11 8.64
N ASN A 36 9.18 -12.71 8.62
CA ASN A 36 9.42 -14.02 8.01
C ASN A 36 9.10 -14.09 6.50
N GLY A 37 9.26 -12.97 5.78
CA GLY A 37 9.01 -12.85 4.35
C GLY A 37 7.73 -12.09 3.96
N THR A 38 6.91 -11.66 4.93
CA THR A 38 5.73 -10.81 4.67
C THR A 38 5.48 -9.87 5.84
N ALA A 39 5.20 -8.60 5.56
CA ALA A 39 4.79 -7.61 6.55
C ALA A 39 3.31 -7.27 6.35
N GLU A 40 2.51 -7.34 7.41
CA GLU A 40 1.15 -6.83 7.42
C GLU A 40 1.14 -5.34 7.82
N ILE A 41 0.48 -4.51 7.02
CA ILE A 41 0.34 -3.08 7.24
C ILE A 41 -1.14 -2.72 7.27
N LYS A 42 -1.54 -1.95 8.29
CA LYS A 42 -2.91 -1.43 8.39
C LYS A 42 -3.01 -0.07 7.72
N THR A 43 -3.98 0.07 6.83
CA THR A 43 -4.30 1.32 6.13
C THR A 43 -5.16 2.23 7.01
N VAL A 44 -5.19 3.53 6.70
CA VAL A 44 -6.05 4.47 7.44
C VAL A 44 -7.54 4.24 7.16
N ALA A 45 -7.88 3.58 6.06
CA ALA A 45 -9.23 3.06 5.80
C ALA A 45 -9.65 1.92 6.76
N GLY A 46 -8.71 1.38 7.54
CA GLY A 46 -8.94 0.27 8.46
C GLY A 46 -8.70 -1.11 7.87
N GLY A 47 -8.54 -1.21 6.53
CA GLY A 47 -8.19 -2.44 5.83
C GLY A 47 -6.71 -2.79 5.94
N ARG A 48 -6.36 -4.00 5.53
CA ARG A 48 -5.00 -4.57 5.65
C ARG A 48 -4.33 -4.71 4.29
N LEU A 49 -3.02 -4.51 4.27
CA LEU A 49 -2.15 -4.73 3.11
C LEU A 49 -1.03 -5.67 3.53
N TRP A 50 -0.71 -6.63 2.68
CA TRP A 50 0.46 -7.48 2.88
C TRP A 50 1.55 -7.02 1.93
N VAL A 51 2.69 -6.66 2.48
CA VAL A 51 3.86 -6.28 1.70
C VAL A 51 4.88 -7.40 1.77
N MET A 52 5.45 -7.75 0.64
CA MET A 52 6.41 -8.83 0.50
C MET A 52 7.51 -8.43 -0.48
N MET A 53 8.67 -9.09 -0.39
CA MET A 53 9.78 -8.88 -1.30
C MET A 53 9.82 -10.02 -2.31
N GLU A 54 9.74 -9.70 -3.59
CA GLU A 54 9.95 -10.66 -4.68
C GLU A 54 11.28 -10.29 -5.37
N GLY A 55 12.35 -10.97 -4.95
CA GLY A 55 13.71 -10.63 -5.37
C GLY A 55 14.14 -9.24 -4.89
N LYS A 56 14.31 -8.30 -5.83
CA LYS A 56 14.65 -6.90 -5.54
C LYS A 56 13.44 -5.95 -5.55
N LYS A 57 12.25 -6.44 -5.90
CA LYS A 57 11.03 -5.62 -6.00
C LYS A 57 10.15 -5.81 -4.76
N VAL A 58 9.54 -4.71 -4.31
CA VAL A 58 8.51 -4.72 -3.28
C VAL A 58 7.17 -5.00 -3.96
N VAL A 59 6.42 -5.97 -3.43
CA VAL A 59 5.09 -6.35 -3.91
C VAL A 59 4.10 -6.12 -2.77
N LEU A 60 3.01 -5.44 -3.07
CA LEU A 60 1.87 -5.27 -2.18
C LEU A 60 0.76 -6.21 -2.63
N LYS A 61 0.07 -6.81 -1.67
CA LYS A 61 -1.14 -7.61 -1.88
C LYS A 61 -2.27 -7.00 -1.06
N ASP A 62 -3.40 -6.77 -1.72
CA ASP A 62 -4.60 -6.24 -1.08
C ASP A 62 -5.55 -7.34 -0.58
N GLU A 63 -6.63 -6.93 0.10
CA GLU A 63 -7.65 -7.84 0.63
C GLU A 63 -8.54 -8.46 -0.44
N ALA A 64 -8.63 -7.86 -1.63
CA ALA A 64 -9.27 -8.45 -2.80
C ALA A 64 -8.36 -9.49 -3.50
N GLY A 65 -7.09 -9.60 -3.08
CA GLY A 65 -6.11 -10.54 -3.59
C GLY A 65 -5.33 -10.03 -4.80
N ASN A 66 -5.49 -8.77 -5.20
CA ASN A 66 -4.67 -8.20 -6.27
C ASN A 66 -3.27 -7.94 -5.76
N LYS A 67 -2.31 -7.97 -6.68
CA LYS A 67 -0.91 -7.66 -6.42
C LYS A 67 -0.53 -6.37 -7.16
N ALA A 68 0.13 -5.47 -6.46
CA ALA A 68 0.71 -4.25 -7.00
C ALA A 68 2.23 -4.26 -6.77
N TYR A 69 2.98 -3.89 -7.79
CA TYR A 69 4.43 -3.81 -7.74
C TYR A 69 4.86 -2.37 -7.55
N VAL A 70 5.78 -2.13 -6.61
CA VAL A 70 6.40 -0.81 -6.48
C VAL A 70 7.34 -0.60 -7.67
N THR A 71 7.01 0.41 -8.48
CA THR A 71 7.80 0.80 -9.67
C THR A 71 8.82 1.89 -9.32
N ILE A 72 8.44 2.83 -8.45
CA ILE A 72 9.31 3.88 -7.94
C ILE A 72 9.13 3.91 -6.42
N ALA A 73 10.20 3.65 -5.69
CA ALA A 73 10.20 3.70 -4.23
C ALA A 73 10.85 5.00 -3.75
N ASP A 74 10.58 5.37 -2.49
CA ASP A 74 11.28 6.43 -1.76
C ASP A 74 11.19 7.82 -2.42
N VAL A 75 9.97 8.22 -2.84
CA VAL A 75 9.73 9.61 -3.25
C VAL A 75 9.46 10.45 -2.00
N ASP A 76 10.52 11.04 -1.46
CA ASP A 76 10.44 11.90 -0.27
C ASP A 76 9.55 13.13 -0.52
N GLN A 77 8.66 13.37 0.44
CA GLN A 77 7.79 14.54 0.51
C GLN A 77 7.96 15.17 1.90
N SER A 78 7.66 16.46 2.03
CA SER A 78 7.75 17.16 3.33
C SER A 78 6.92 16.49 4.43
N ASN A 79 5.81 15.84 4.06
CA ASN A 79 4.86 15.18 4.96
C ASN A 79 4.99 13.65 5.03
N GLY A 80 5.86 13.01 4.24
CA GLY A 80 5.84 11.56 4.12
C GLY A 80 6.71 11.01 3.00
N VAL A 81 6.41 9.79 2.59
CA VAL A 81 7.12 9.07 1.54
C VAL A 81 6.06 8.50 0.60
N ILE A 82 6.22 8.74 -0.70
CA ILE A 82 5.35 8.17 -1.72
C ILE A 82 6.07 6.99 -2.37
N HIS A 83 5.34 5.88 -2.51
CA HIS A 83 5.75 4.74 -3.31
C HIS A 83 4.78 4.62 -4.48
N VAL A 84 5.31 4.64 -5.70
CA VAL A 84 4.52 4.51 -6.93
C VAL A 84 4.32 3.03 -7.22
N ILE A 85 3.06 2.64 -7.42
CA ILE A 85 2.64 1.29 -7.74
C ILE A 85 2.01 1.23 -9.12
N ASP A 86 2.11 0.09 -9.79
CA ASP A 86 1.54 -0.14 -11.13
C ASP A 86 0.05 -0.53 -11.13
N HIS A 87 -0.49 -0.92 -9.97
CA HIS A 87 -1.87 -1.37 -9.82
C HIS A 87 -2.59 -0.70 -8.67
N VAL A 88 -3.91 -0.50 -8.81
CA VAL A 88 -4.76 0.09 -7.78
C VAL A 88 -5.13 -0.97 -6.75
N LEU A 89 -4.90 -0.67 -5.48
CA LEU A 89 -5.23 -1.55 -4.36
C LEU A 89 -6.73 -1.45 -4.05
N MET A 90 -7.39 -2.60 -3.91
CA MET A 90 -8.82 -2.64 -3.61
C MET A 90 -9.09 -3.16 -2.19
N PRO A 91 -9.78 -2.37 -1.34
CA PRO A 91 -10.27 -2.89 -0.06
C PRO A 91 -11.34 -3.96 -0.32
N LYS A 92 -11.47 -4.92 0.60
CA LYS A 92 -12.57 -5.90 0.56
C LYS A 92 -13.87 -5.17 0.90
N MET A 93 -14.71 -4.96 -0.12
CA MET A 93 -16.05 -4.38 0.01
C MET A 93 -17.01 -5.36 0.68
#